data_AF-A0A843I0C3-F1
#
_entry.id   AF-A0A843I0C3-F1
#
_cell.length_a   1.000
_cell.length_b   1.000
_cell.length_c   1.000
_cell.angle_alpha   90.00
_cell.angle_beta   90.00
_cell.angle_gamma   90.00
#
_symmetry.space_group_name_H-M   'P 1'
#
loop_
_entity.id
_entity.type
_entity.pdbx_description
1 polymer ?
#
loop_
_entity_poly.entity_id
_entity_poly.type
_entity_poly.pdbx_seq_one_letter_code
_entity_poly.pdbx_strand_id
1 'polypeptide(L)' 'MESEIVNAFLEVFGDDLVSIVLYGSYARGEERRDSDIDLIIVLNEIKDRYDVMQKFLKV' A
#
# COMPACT_ATOMS: atom_id res chain seq x y z
N MET A 1 11.33 1.70 -8.30
CA MET A 1 10.61 1.90 -7.02
C MET A 1 9.12 2.16 -7.22
N GLU A 2 8.69 3.30 -7.79
CA GLU A 2 7.25 3.61 -7.92
C GLU A 2 6.49 2.54 -8.71
N SER A 3 6.96 2.18 -9.91
CA SER A 3 6.33 1.16 -10.76
C SER A 3 6.36 -0.24 -10.13
N GLU A 4 7.38 -0.55 -9.33
CA GLU A 4 7.51 -1.87 -8.68
C GLU A 4 6.47 -2.03 -7.56
N ILE A 5 6.28 -0.99 -6.74
CA ILE A 5 5.24 -0.98 -5.71
C ILE A 5 3.87 -1.10 -6.36
N VAL A 6 3.58 -0.26 -7.37
CA VAL A 6 2.29 -0.31 -8.07
C VAL A 6 2.02 -1.69 -8.65
N ASN A 7 3.00 -2.30 -9.33
CA ASN A 7 2.84 -3.63 -9.90
C ASN A 7 2.63 -4.71 -8.82
N ALA A 8 3.36 -4.67 -7.70
CA ALA A 8 3.20 -5.63 -6.62
C ALA A 8 1.78 -5.56 -6.00
N PHE A 9 1.23 -4.36 -5.80
CA PHE A 9 -0.13 -4.20 -5.31
C PHE A 9 -1.17 -4.61 -6.36
N LEU A 10 -0.93 -4.34 -7.65
CA LEU A 10 -1.80 -4.83 -8.74
C LEU A 10 -1.79 -6.36 -8.86
N GLU A 11 -0.66 -7.02 -8.64
CA GLU A 11 -0.59 -8.49 -8.63
C GLU A 11 -1.40 -9.12 -7.48
N VAL A 12 -1.46 -8.44 -6.34
CA VAL A 12 -2.14 -8.93 -5.11
C VAL A 12 -3.64 -8.61 -5.06
N PHE A 13 -4.04 -7.45 -5.61
CA PHE A 13 -5.40 -6.93 -5.50
C PHE A 13 -6.12 -6.79 -6.85
N GLY A 14 -5.40 -6.80 -7.97
CA GLY A 14 -5.99 -6.74 -9.31
C GLY A 14 -6.96 -5.57 -9.48
N ASP A 15 -8.13 -5.88 -10.06
CA ASP A 15 -9.19 -4.90 -10.34
C ASP A 15 -9.82 -4.29 -9.07
N ASP A 16 -9.62 -4.90 -7.90
CA ASP A 16 -10.11 -4.34 -6.64
C ASP A 16 -9.23 -3.18 -6.14
N LEU A 17 -8.03 -2.98 -6.68
CA LEU A 17 -7.16 -1.85 -6.31
C LEU A 17 -7.67 -0.55 -6.93
N VAL A 18 -8.14 0.37 -6.09
CA VAL A 18 -8.65 1.68 -6.54
C VAL A 18 -7.54 2.73 -6.55
N SER A 19 -6.74 2.79 -5.47
CA SER A 19 -5.64 3.75 -5.39
C SER A 19 -4.60 3.37 -4.35
N ILE A 20 -3.36 3.78 -4.61
CA ILE A 20 -2.25 3.79 -3.64
C ILE A 20 -1.94 5.27 -3.36
N VAL A 21 -1.94 5.66 -2.09
CA VAL A 21 -1.68 7.03 -1.68
C VAL A 21 -0.46 7.06 -0.77
N LEU A 22 0.53 7.87 -1.14
CA LEU A 22 1.65 8.18 -0.27
C LEU A 22 1.17 9.05 0.89
N TYR A 23 1.50 8.65 2.11
CA TYR A 23 1.16 9.36 3.32
C TYR A 23 2.43 9.65 4.15
N GLY A 24 2.24 10.14 5.38
CA GLY A 24 3.34 10.28 6.32
C GLY A 24 4.32 11.40 5.98
N SER A 25 5.54 11.27 6.48
CA SER A 25 6.59 12.30 6.37
C SER A 25 7.02 12.54 4.92
N TYR A 26 7.13 11.48 4.12
CA TYR A 26 7.42 11.58 2.68
C TYR A 26 6.36 12.36 1.92
N ALA A 27 5.07 12.20 2.23
CA ALA A 27 4.02 12.99 1.59
C ALA A 27 4.09 14.49 1.95
N ARG A 28 4.64 14.82 3.12
CA ARG A 28 4.79 16.21 3.59
C ARG A 28 6.14 16.85 3.24
N GLY A 29 7.10 16.07 2.75
CA GLY A 29 8.49 16.54 2.55
C GLY A 29 9.25 16.77 3.85
N GLU A 30 8.88 16.06 4.92
CA GLU A 30 9.49 16.14 6.26
C GLU A 30 10.23 14.86 6.63
N GLU A 31 10.53 14.01 5.65
CA GLU A 31 11.21 12.74 5.87
C GLU A 31 12.66 12.96 6.37
N ARG A 32 13.07 12.06 7.25
CA ARG A 32 14.45 11.89 7.70
C ARG A 32 15.02 10.61 7.08
N ARG A 33 16.33 10.44 7.16
CA ARG A 33 17.01 9.23 6.63
C ARG A 33 16.49 7.92 7.21
N ASP A 34 15.93 7.95 8.41
CA ASP A 34 15.35 6.83 9.15
C ASP A 34 13.82 6.78 9.07
N SER A 35 13.20 7.58 8.20
CA SER A 35 11.74 7.58 8.05
C SER A 35 11.24 6.37 7.27
N ASP A 36 10.16 5.79 7.78
CA ASP A 36 9.36 4.80 7.08
C ASP A 36 8.62 5.40 5.88
N ILE A 37 8.13 4.54 4.98
CA ILE A 37 7.24 4.92 3.89
C ILE A 37 5.82 4.48 4.27
N ASP A 38 4.96 5.46 4.57
CA ASP A 38 3.55 5.21 4.88
C ASP A 38 2.71 5.21 3.60
N LEU A 39 1.97 4.12 3.37
CA LEU A 39 1.04 4.00 2.24
C LEU A 39 -0.38 3.74 2.75
N ILE A 40 -1.35 4.41 2.12
CA ILE A 40 -2.77 4.10 2.26
C ILE A 40 -3.22 3.37 0.98
N ILE A 41 -3.83 2.21 1.17
CA ILE A 41 -4.37 1.39 0.08
C ILE A 41 -5.88 1.46 0.12
N VAL A 42 -6.49 1.88 -0.98
CA VAL A 42 -7.95 1.92 -1.15
C VAL A 42 -8.36 0.78 -2.06
N LEU A 43 -9.25 -0.07 -1.57
CA LEU A 43 -9.84 -1.17 -2.32
C LEU A 43 -11.31 -0.89 -2.58
N ASN A 44 -11.83 -1.39 -3.71
CA ASN A 44 -13.23 -1.25 -4.09
C ASN A 44 -14.17 -1.91 -3.06
N GLU A 45 -13.77 -3.07 -2.52
CA GLU A 45 -14.48 -3.78 -1.47
C GLU A 45 -13.48 -4.50 -0.53
N ILE A 46 -13.79 -4.54 0.77
CA ILE A 46 -13.08 -5.38 1.74
C ILE A 46 -14.06 -6.43 2.26
N LYS A 47 -14.03 -7.61 1.67
CA LYS A 47 -14.93 -8.73 2.03
C LYS A 47 -14.57 -9.34 3.38
N ASP A 48 -13.27 -9.61 3.57
CA ASP A 48 -12.72 -10.10 4.83
C ASP A 48 -11.43 -9.33 5.17
N ARG A 49 -11.46 -8.62 6.30
CA ARG A 49 -10.31 -7.87 6.79
C ARG A 49 -9.15 -8.79 7.17
N TYR A 50 -9.41 -9.98 7.69
CA TYR A 50 -8.38 -10.93 8.08
C TYR A 50 -7.60 -11.42 6.86
N ASP A 51 -8.29 -11.77 5.77
CA ASP A 51 -7.65 -12.17 4.51
C ASP A 51 -6.75 -11.07 3.95
N VAL A 52 -7.21 -9.82 3.99
CA VAL A 52 -6.38 -8.67 3.58
C VAL A 52 -5.15 -8.55 4.47
N MET A 53 -5.27 -8.68 5.80
CA MET A 53 -4.11 -8.65 6.70
C MET A 53 -3.14 -9.81 6.45
N GLN A 54 -3.63 -11.01 6.14
CA GLN A 54 -2.79 -12.16 5.83
C GLN A 54 -1.92 -11.96 4.58
N LYS A 55 -2.37 -11.16 3.60
CA LYS A 55 -1.57 -10.80 2.42
C LYS A 55 -0.31 -9.99 2.78
N PHE A 56 -0.34 -9.24 3.88
CA PHE A 56 0.83 -8.47 4.38
C PHE A 56 1.70 -9.25 5.37
N LEU A 57 1.12 -10.21 6.09
CA LEU A 57 1.84 -11.00 7.10
C LEU A 57 2.59 -12.20 6.52
N LYS A 58 2.21 -12.66 5.32
CA LYS A 58 2.92 -13.72 4.60
C LYS A 58 4.09 -13.13 3.82
N VAL A 59 5.15 -12.79 4.54
CA VAL A 59 6.51 -12.62 4.00
C VAL A 59 7.36 -13.76 4.54
#